data_AF-A0AAV6U8R8-F1
#
_entry.id   AF-A0AAV6U8R8-F1
#
_cell.length_a   1.000
_cell.length_b   1.000
_cell.length_c   1.000
_cell.angle_alpha   90.00
_cell.angle_beta   90.00
_cell.angle_gamma   90.00
#
_symmetry.space_group_name_H-M   'P 1'
#
loop_
_entity.id
_entity.type
_entity.pdbx_description
1 polymer ?
#
loop_
_entity_poly.entity_id
_entity_poly.type
_entity_poly.pdbx_seq_one_letter_code
_entity_poly.pdbx_strand_id
1 'polypeptide(L)'
;MTSLLERGGPRGSPYSCSHNGWSNEEFFLDWLQHFKRFCKPTEDEPVLLVLDNHGSHISLDSYTFCCKNHIHVLSMPPHTKSSH
;
A
#
# COMPACT_ATOMS: atom_id res chain seq x y z
N MET A 1 21.52 -2.68 -17.56
CA MET A 1 21.12 -1.83 -16.42
C MET A 1 21.04 -0.40 -16.92
N THR A 2 19.84 0.06 -17.29
CA THR A 2 19.66 1.35 -17.96
C THR A 2 19.17 2.39 -16.96
N SER A 3 20.06 3.32 -16.59
CA SER A 3 19.86 4.51 -15.73
C SER A 3 18.90 5.56 -16.32
N LEU A 4 17.73 5.13 -16.81
CA LEU A 4 16.72 6.00 -17.43
C LEU A 4 15.50 6.23 -16.53
N LEU A 5 15.25 5.39 -15.52
CA LEU A 5 14.08 5.51 -14.64
C LEU A 5 14.26 6.47 -13.46
N GLU A 6 15.49 6.92 -13.16
CA GLU A 6 15.78 7.81 -12.03
C GLU A 6 15.75 9.31 -12.40
N ARG A 7 15.51 9.67 -13.67
CA ARG A 7 15.47 11.08 -14.10
C ARG A 7 14.08 11.70 -13.90
N GLY A 8 13.94 12.51 -12.86
CA GLY A 8 12.78 13.41 -12.66
C GLY A 8 12.05 13.22 -11.33
N GLY A 9 12.46 12.24 -10.52
CA GLY A 9 11.87 11.97 -9.21
C GLY A 9 12.32 12.91 -8.10
N PRO A 10 11.44 13.28 -7.14
CA PRO A 10 11.90 13.92 -5.90
C PRO A 10 12.91 13.01 -5.18
N ARG A 11 13.98 13.63 -4.65
CA ARG A 11 15.07 12.91 -3.96
C ARG A 11 14.50 12.09 -2.80
N GLY A 12 14.71 10.78 -2.83
CA GLY A 12 14.28 9.84 -1.78
C GLY A 12 13.06 8.98 -2.11
N SER A 13 12.52 9.06 -3.33
CA SER A 13 11.47 8.13 -3.78
C SER A 13 12.07 6.75 -4.09
N PRO A 14 11.62 5.66 -3.44
CA PRO A 14 12.05 4.32 -3.79
C PRO A 14 11.41 3.89 -5.11
N TYR A 15 12.24 3.61 -6.12
CA TYR A 15 11.82 3.05 -7.40
C TYR A 15 12.18 1.57 -7.42
N SER A 16 11.18 0.70 -7.45
CA SER A 16 11.37 -0.74 -7.60
C SER A 16 10.58 -1.24 -8.79
N CYS A 17 11.22 -2.04 -9.66
CA CYS A 17 10.58 -2.67 -10.79
C CYS A 17 10.48 -4.19 -10.57
N SER A 18 9.26 -4.72 -10.70
CA SER A 18 8.96 -6.14 -10.82
C SER A 18 9.36 -6.66 -12.20
N HIS A 19 9.97 -7.85 -12.27
CA HIS A 19 10.29 -8.50 -13.55
C HIS A 19 9.10 -9.29 -14.15
N ASN A 20 7.98 -9.40 -13.42
CA ASN A 20 7.01 -10.47 -13.62
C ASN A 20 5.54 -10.03 -13.40
N GLY A 21 5.26 -8.76 -13.10
CA GLY A 21 3.89 -8.22 -13.05
C GLY A 21 3.03 -8.70 -11.87
N TRP A 22 3.59 -9.49 -10.95
CA TRP A 22 2.93 -10.06 -9.77
C TRP A 22 3.56 -9.61 -8.44
N SER A 23 4.21 -8.44 -8.41
CA SER A 23 4.87 -7.93 -7.19
C SER A 23 4.01 -7.04 -6.30
N ASN A 24 2.68 -7.02 -6.50
CA ASN A 24 1.81 -6.09 -5.77
C ASN A 24 1.85 -6.33 -4.26
N GLU A 25 2.03 -7.57 -3.80
CA GLU A 25 1.96 -7.91 -2.37
C GLU A 25 3.21 -7.48 -1.57
N GLU A 26 4.41 -7.73 -2.09
CA GLU A 26 5.66 -7.31 -1.43
C GLU A 26 5.80 -5.77 -1.43
N PHE A 27 5.49 -5.12 -2.55
CA PHE A 27 5.51 -3.66 -2.62
C PHE A 27 4.45 -3.01 -1.74
N PHE A 28 3.30 -3.64 -1.57
CA PHE A 28 2.27 -3.14 -0.67
C PHE A 28 2.71 -3.21 0.79
N LEU A 29 3.41 -4.28 1.20
CA LEU A 29 3.95 -4.39 2.55
C LEU A 29 5.05 -3.35 2.82
N ASP A 30 5.95 -3.13 1.86
CA ASP A 30 6.97 -2.07 1.95
C ASP A 30 6.32 -0.68 2.05
N TRP A 31 5.27 -0.45 1.26
CA TRP A 31 4.48 0.77 1.33
C TRP A 31 3.80 0.93 2.69
N LEU A 32 3.24 -0.14 3.27
CA LEU A 32 2.62 -0.11 4.61
C LEU A 32 3.64 0.23 5.70
N GLN A 33 4.86 -0.31 5.61
CA GLN A 33 5.95 0.05 6.54
C GLN A 33 6.32 1.52 6.44
N HIS A 34 6.43 2.04 5.21
CA HIS A 34 6.65 3.46 4.96
C HIS A 34 5.48 4.29 5.53
N PHE A 35 4.24 3.95 5.19
CA PHE A 35 3.03 4.63 5.64
C PHE A 35 2.96 4.73 7.18
N LYS A 36 3.22 3.61 7.88
CA LYS A 36 3.27 3.56 9.34
C LYS A 36 4.34 4.50 9.93
N ARG A 37 5.50 4.62 9.27
CA ARG A 37 6.59 5.50 9.72
C ARG A 37 6.18 6.98 9.71
N PHE A 38 5.34 7.39 8.78
CA PHE A 38 4.88 8.79 8.67
C PHE A 38 3.61 9.06 9.46
N CYS A 39 2.61 8.18 9.39
CA CYS A 39 1.34 8.38 10.08
C CYS A 39 1.43 8.11 11.59
N LYS A 40 2.39 7.26 12.03
CA LYS A 40 2.62 6.90 13.44
C LYS A 40 1.33 6.56 14.21
N PRO A 41 0.50 5.65 13.68
CA PRO A 41 -0.70 5.20 14.38
C PRO A 41 -0.36 4.65 15.78
N THR A 42 -1.22 4.95 16.74
CA THR A 42 -1.15 4.46 18.12
C THR A 42 -2.48 3.84 18.52
N GLU A 43 -2.54 3.21 19.68
CA GLU A 43 -3.80 2.68 20.23
C GLU A 43 -4.83 3.80 20.48
N ASP A 44 -4.37 4.95 20.96
CA ASP A 44 -5.21 6.13 21.22
C ASP A 44 -5.58 6.90 19.95
N GLU A 45 -4.75 6.81 18.90
CA GLU A 45 -4.94 7.50 17.62
C GLU A 45 -4.73 6.52 16.44
N PRO A 46 -5.73 5.64 16.19
CA PRO A 46 -5.64 4.68 15.10
C PRO A 46 -5.88 5.36 13.74
N VAL A 47 -5.35 4.76 12.67
CA VAL A 47 -5.46 5.29 11.31
C VAL A 47 -6.34 4.39 10.45
N LEU A 48 -7.27 4.99 9.70
CA LEU A 48 -8.10 4.30 8.72
C LEU A 48 -7.47 4.40 7.32
N LEU A 49 -7.07 3.26 6.77
CA LEU A 49 -6.61 3.11 5.39
C LEU A 49 -7.79 2.66 4.51
N VAL A 50 -8.24 3.54 3.63
CA VAL A 50 -9.31 3.24 2.66
C VAL A 50 -8.70 2.86 1.32
N LEU A 51 -9.08 1.69 0.80
CA LEU A 51 -8.61 1.16 -0.47
C LEU A 51 -9.77 1.13 -1.48
N ASP A 52 -9.61 1.82 -2.59
CA ASP A 52 -10.53 1.75 -3.71
C ASP A 52 -10.29 0.45 -4.48
N ASN A 53 -11.28 -0.42 -4.42
CA ASN A 53 -11.50 -1.61 -5.22
C ASN A 53 -10.40 -2.02 -6.24
N HIS A 54 -9.53 -2.94 -5.81
CA HIS A 54 -9.23 -4.21 -6.48
C HIS A 54 -8.75 -5.19 -5.39
N GLY A 55 -9.70 -5.65 -4.57
CA GLY A 55 -9.46 -6.50 -3.40
C GLY A 55 -9.03 -7.93 -3.73
N SER A 56 -7.89 -8.10 -4.41
CA SER A 56 -7.37 -9.42 -4.77
C SER A 56 -5.98 -9.72 -4.20
N HIS A 57 -5.29 -8.74 -3.60
CA HIS A 57 -3.89 -8.91 -3.16
C HIS A 57 -3.57 -8.25 -1.81
N ILE A 58 -4.51 -8.20 -0.85
CA ILE A 58 -4.09 -8.05 0.55
C ILE A 58 -3.62 -9.42 1.01
N SER A 59 -2.30 -9.56 1.12
CA SER A 59 -1.70 -10.74 1.74
C SER A 59 -2.03 -10.78 3.23
N LEU A 60 -2.04 -11.99 3.80
CA LEU A 60 -2.24 -12.19 5.25
C LEU A 60 -1.21 -11.41 6.08
N ASP A 61 0.02 -11.29 5.57
CA ASP A 61 1.10 -10.55 6.21
C ASP A 61 0.80 -9.05 6.26
N SER A 62 0.27 -8.47 5.18
CA SER A 62 -0.15 -7.07 5.12
C SER A 62 -1.29 -6.78 6.09
N TYR A 63 -2.28 -7.67 6.16
CA TYR A 63 -3.38 -7.56 7.11
C TYR A 63 -2.89 -7.64 8.56
N THR A 64 -2.04 -8.63 8.85
CA THR A 64 -1.46 -8.82 10.19
C THR A 64 -0.61 -7.62 10.61
N PHE A 65 0.16 -7.05 9.69
CA PHE A 65 0.91 -5.82 9.92
C PHE A 65 -0.02 -4.66 10.28
N CYS A 66 -1.11 -4.47 9.53
CA CYS A 66 -2.06 -3.39 9.78
C CYS A 66 -2.70 -3.52 11.18
N CYS A 67 -3.19 -4.71 11.53
CA CYS A 67 -3.78 -4.98 12.84
C CYS A 67 -2.81 -4.71 14.00
N LYS A 68 -1.54 -5.14 13.88
CA LYS A 68 -0.51 -4.93 14.92
C LYS A 68 -0.11 -3.46 15.09
N ASN A 69 -0.35 -2.62 14.09
CA ASN A 69 0.07 -1.22 14.10
C ASN A 69 -1.13 -0.27 14.18
N HIS A 70 -2.30 -0.71 14.64
CA HIS A 70 -3.51 0.14 14.78
C HIS A 70 -3.92 0.82 13.47
N ILE A 71 -3.71 0.13 12.35
CA ILE A 71 -4.17 0.54 11.02
C ILE A 71 -5.41 -0.29 10.69
N HIS A 72 -6.56 0.38 10.59
CA HIS A 72 -7.80 -0.23 10.13
C HIS A 72 -7.88 -0.16 8.62
N VAL A 73 -8.14 -1.27 7.95
CA VAL A 73 -8.23 -1.31 6.49
C VAL A 73 -9.70 -1.44 6.08
N LEU A 74 -10.18 -0.50 5.29
CA LEU A 74 -11.50 -0.54 4.66
C LEU A 74 -11.31 -0.68 3.15
N SER A 75 -11.74 -1.80 2.57
CA SER A 75 -11.76 -1.98 1.12
C SER A 75 -13.16 -1.76 0.58
N MET A 76 -13.26 -0.96 -0.49
CA MET A 76 -14.51 -0.79 -1.22
C MET A 76 -14.78 -2.06 -2.05
N PRO A 77 -16.01 -2.60 -2.06
CA PRO A 77 -16.34 -3.77 -2.84
C PRO A 77 -16.10 -3.51 -4.34
N PRO A 78 -15.75 -4.55 -5.12
CA PRO A 78 -15.76 -4.45 -6.56
C PRO A 78 -17.12 -4.01 -7.04
N HIS A 79 -17.15 -2.92 -7.79
CA HIS A 79 -18.32 -2.35 -8.47
C HIS A 79 -19.19 -1.34 -7.67
N THR A 80 -18.62 -0.21 -7.27
CA THR A 80 -19.38 1.07 -7.29
C THR A 80 -19.07 1.87 -8.56
N LYS A 81 -19.36 1.26 -9.72
CA LYS A 81 -19.71 2.06 -10.90
C LYS A 81 -21.18 2.38 -10.71
N SER A 82 -21.53 3.59 -10.30
CA SER A 82 -22.90 4.07 -10.48
C SER A 82 -23.12 4.23 -11.99
N SER A 83 -23.57 3.14 -12.62
CA SER A 83 -24.24 3.21 -13.90
C SER A 83 -25.42 4.17 -13.72
N HIS A 84 -25.33 5.33 -14.36
CA HIS A 84 -26.46 6.22 -14.60
C HIS A 84 -27.47 5.53 -15.52
#